data_AF-A0A660SZC8-F1
#
_entry.id   AF-A0A660SZC8-F1
#
_cell.length_a   1.000
_cell.length_b   1.000
_cell.length_c   1.000
_cell.angle_alpha   90.00
_cell.angle_beta   90.00
_cell.angle_gamma   90.00
#
_symmetry.space_group_name_H-M   'P 1'
#
loop_
_entity.id
_entity.type
_entity.pdbx_description
1 polymer ?
#
loop_
_entity_poly.entity_id
_entity_poly.type
_entity_poly.pdbx_seq_one_letter_code
_entity_poly.pdbx_strand_id
1 'polypeptide(L)'
;WIGVFGEDVGLDETLLVLEEIQTGIGNIAGVSIPVFSGARFAPVAYDLWVKPLWVDKAVKELQRVMLLDLELRVLEEQQRLLAIELRTTTQRVNLFEKVMIPETRGNIKKISIYLGDQQTAAVVRGKIAKRGLERVAG
;
A
#
# COMPACT_ATOMS: atom_id res chain seq x y z
N TRP A 1 43.55 -16.42 -19.86
CA TRP A 1 42.22 -15.83 -19.59
C TRP A 1 42.01 -15.43 -18.12
N ILE A 2 42.61 -16.08 -17.12
CA ILE A 2 42.53 -15.65 -15.69
C ILE A 2 43.59 -14.57 -15.33
N GLY A 3 44.71 -14.46 -16.07
CA GLY A 3 45.79 -13.52 -15.75
C GLY A 3 45.54 -12.04 -16.02
N VAL A 4 44.40 -11.66 -16.61
CA VAL A 4 44.08 -10.26 -16.96
C VAL A 4 43.39 -9.51 -15.80
N PHE A 5 42.82 -10.24 -14.83
CA PHE A 5 42.14 -9.68 -13.66
C PHE A 5 43.07 -9.45 -12.45
N GLY A 6 44.38 -9.64 -12.60
CA GLY A 6 45.36 -9.62 -11.50
C GLY A 6 46.20 -8.34 -11.38
N GLU A 7 46.00 -7.36 -12.25
CA GLU A 7 46.65 -6.04 -12.10
C GLU A 7 45.94 -5.26 -10.99
N ASP A 8 46.71 -4.66 -10.07
CA ASP A 8 46.17 -3.73 -9.07
C ASP A 8 45.82 -2.43 -9.77
N VAL A 9 44.59 -2.38 -10.31
CA VAL A 9 44.16 -1.29 -11.19
C VAL A 9 43.75 -0.06 -10.39
N GLY A 10 43.62 -0.13 -9.06
CA GLY A 10 43.05 0.94 -8.24
C GLY A 10 41.66 1.32 -8.76
N LEU A 11 40.61 0.63 -8.29
CA LEU A 11 39.25 1.01 -8.66
C LEU A 11 38.90 2.31 -7.93
N ASP A 12 39.33 3.43 -8.49
CA ASP A 12 39.14 4.77 -7.92
C ASP A 12 37.66 5.17 -7.98
N GLU A 13 37.23 6.01 -7.03
CA GLU A 13 35.85 6.54 -6.93
C GLU A 13 35.39 7.31 -8.19
N THR A 14 36.33 7.66 -9.08
CA THR A 14 36.08 8.37 -10.34
C THR A 14 35.61 7.46 -11.48
N LEU A 15 35.72 6.13 -11.34
CA LEU A 15 35.36 5.19 -12.40
C LEU A 15 33.85 5.02 -12.58
N LEU A 16 33.07 5.30 -11.53
CA LEU A 16 31.62 5.11 -11.52
C LEU A 16 30.94 6.11 -10.60
N VAL A 17 30.57 7.26 -11.17
CA VAL A 17 29.88 8.33 -10.44
C VAL A 17 28.41 8.34 -10.86
N LEU A 18 27.52 8.12 -9.90
CA LEU A 18 26.08 8.24 -10.07
C LEU A 18 25.69 9.73 -9.96
N GLU A 19 25.16 10.31 -11.04
CA GLU A 19 24.75 11.73 -11.07
C GLU A 19 23.30 11.92 -10.63
N GLU A 20 22.40 11.06 -11.10
CA GLU A 20 20.97 11.25 -10.94
C GLU A 20 20.24 9.91 -10.91
N ILE A 21 19.34 9.74 -9.93
CA ILE A 21 18.38 8.63 -9.90
C ILE A 21 17.05 9.18 -10.41
N GLN A 22 16.48 8.53 -11.41
CA GLN A 22 15.21 8.94 -12.01
C GLN A 22 14.09 8.06 -11.49
N THR A 23 13.15 8.69 -10.78
CA THR A 23 11.94 8.05 -10.28
C THR A 23 10.71 8.84 -10.70
N GLY A 24 9.65 8.11 -11.03
CA GLY A 24 8.32 8.64 -11.29
C GLY A 24 7.33 8.23 -10.20
N ILE A 25 6.09 8.66 -10.36
CA ILE A 25 4.97 8.29 -9.50
C ILE A 25 4.00 7.42 -10.31
N GLY A 26 3.72 6.23 -9.80
CA GLY A 26 2.69 5.32 -10.28
C GLY A 26 1.54 5.19 -9.29
N ASN A 27 0.47 4.53 -9.72
CA ASN A 27 -0.68 4.24 -8.88
C ASN A 27 -1.05 2.76 -9.00
N ILE A 28 -1.10 2.05 -7.88
CA ILE A 28 -1.60 0.67 -7.81
C ILE A 28 -2.73 0.63 -6.78
N ALA A 29 -3.93 0.25 -7.23
CA ALA A 29 -5.13 0.12 -6.39
C ALA A 29 -5.46 1.37 -5.53
N GLY A 30 -5.12 2.57 -6.01
CA GLY A 30 -5.35 3.83 -5.29
C GLY A 30 -4.18 4.27 -4.41
N VAL A 31 -3.10 3.48 -4.33
CA VAL A 31 -1.87 3.82 -3.60
C VAL A 31 -0.88 4.45 -4.57
N SER A 32 -0.47 5.69 -4.28
CA SER A 32 0.63 6.36 -4.96
C SER A 32 1.95 5.71 -4.57
N ILE A 33 2.71 5.22 -5.54
CA ILE A 33 3.96 4.49 -5.32
C ILE A 33 5.08 5.02 -6.23
N PRO A 34 6.36 4.99 -5.80
CA PRO A 34 7.47 5.37 -6.66
C PRO A 34 7.69 4.31 -7.75
N VAL A 35 8.08 4.71 -8.96
CA VAL A 35 8.44 3.80 -10.05
C VAL A 35 9.83 4.18 -10.55
N PHE A 36 10.73 3.20 -10.65
CA PHE A 36 12.08 3.44 -11.15
C PHE A 36 12.03 3.60 -12.68
N SER A 37 12.65 4.67 -13.20
CA SER A 37 12.73 4.91 -14.66
C SER A 37 14.16 4.89 -15.20
N GLY A 38 15.17 4.87 -14.32
CA GLY A 38 16.57 4.74 -14.69
C GLY A 38 17.50 5.53 -13.80
N ALA A 39 18.79 5.55 -14.15
CA ALA A 39 19.78 6.38 -13.49
C ALA A 39 20.80 6.90 -14.51
N ARG A 40 21.35 8.08 -14.23
CA ARG A 40 22.39 8.72 -15.04
C ARG A 40 23.73 8.58 -14.32
N PHE A 41 24.71 8.09 -15.06
CA PHE A 41 26.10 8.00 -14.60
C PHE A 41 26.93 9.05 -15.33
N ALA A 42 27.90 9.64 -14.63
CA ALA A 42 28.84 10.56 -15.23
C ALA A 42 29.69 9.82 -16.29
N PRO A 43 30.15 10.53 -17.33
CA PRO A 43 31.13 9.98 -18.25
C PRO A 43 32.37 9.52 -17.49
N VAL A 44 32.81 8.32 -17.80
CA VAL A 44 33.99 7.74 -17.17
C VAL A 44 35.23 8.48 -17.69
N ALA A 45 35.94 9.18 -16.81
CA ALA A 45 37.14 9.92 -17.14
C ALA A 45 38.35 9.26 -16.48
N TYR A 46 39.04 8.37 -17.21
CA TYR A 46 40.35 7.86 -16.84
C TYR A 46 41.29 7.87 -18.04
N ASP A 47 42.60 7.88 -17.76
CA ASP A 47 43.62 7.81 -18.79
C ASP A 47 43.65 6.41 -19.42
N LEU A 48 43.31 6.33 -20.71
CA LEU A 48 43.29 5.10 -21.52
C LEU A 48 44.67 4.46 -21.66
N TRP A 49 45.75 5.21 -21.40
CA TRP A 49 47.13 4.69 -21.42
C TRP A 49 47.53 4.04 -20.09
N VAL A 50 46.76 4.23 -19.03
CA VAL A 50 47.06 3.78 -17.67
C VAL A 50 46.19 2.59 -17.27
N LYS A 51 44.90 2.57 -17.66
CA LYS A 51 43.96 1.51 -17.28
C LYS A 51 43.88 0.41 -18.35
N PRO A 52 43.81 -0.88 -17.96
CA PRO A 52 43.65 -1.97 -18.92
C PRO A 52 42.35 -1.90 -19.73
N LEU A 53 42.37 -2.39 -20.97
CA LEU A 53 41.21 -2.39 -21.89
C LEU A 53 39.97 -3.12 -21.35
N TRP A 54 40.13 -4.01 -20.38
CA TRP A 54 39.00 -4.73 -19.78
C TRP A 54 38.18 -3.85 -18.82
N VAL A 55 38.73 -2.73 -18.35
CA VAL A 55 38.09 -1.82 -17.37
C VAL A 55 36.81 -1.22 -17.95
N ASP A 56 36.78 -0.86 -19.23
CA ASP A 56 35.57 -0.36 -19.89
C ASP A 56 34.39 -1.35 -19.78
N LYS A 57 34.68 -2.64 -19.97
CA LYS A 57 33.69 -3.69 -19.85
C LYS A 57 33.25 -3.87 -18.39
N ALA A 58 34.20 -3.85 -17.45
CA ALA A 58 33.89 -3.95 -16.03
C ALA A 58 32.99 -2.81 -15.54
N VAL A 59 33.26 -1.56 -15.94
CA VAL A 59 32.44 -0.40 -15.58
C VAL A 59 31.02 -0.52 -16.13
N LYS A 60 30.86 -0.98 -17.38
CA LYS A 60 29.52 -1.22 -17.96
C LYS A 60 28.74 -2.30 -17.21
N GLU A 61 29.38 -3.38 -16.78
CA GLU A 61 28.71 -4.41 -16.00
C GLU A 61 28.37 -3.91 -14.58
N LEU A 62 29.25 -3.13 -13.95
CA LEU A 62 28.98 -2.49 -12.66
C LEU A 62 27.80 -1.51 -12.73
N GLN A 63 27.70 -0.70 -13.80
CA GLN A 63 26.53 0.16 -14.04
C GLN A 63 25.23 -0.63 -14.09
N ARG A 64 25.22 -1.79 -14.77
CA ARG A 64 24.02 -2.65 -14.83
C ARG A 64 23.66 -3.21 -13.46
N VAL A 65 24.64 -3.67 -12.69
CA VAL A 65 24.41 -4.16 -11.33
C VAL A 65 23.86 -3.04 -10.43
N MET A 66 24.41 -1.82 -10.52
CA MET A 66 23.88 -0.67 -9.78
C MET A 66 22.46 -0.31 -10.20
N LEU A 67 22.12 -0.35 -11.49
CA LEU A 67 20.76 -0.11 -11.95
C LEU A 67 19.77 -1.12 -11.35
N LEU A 68 20.14 -2.40 -11.29
CA LEU A 68 19.32 -3.44 -10.66
C LEU A 68 19.16 -3.23 -9.15
N ASP A 69 20.23 -2.81 -8.45
CA ASP A 69 20.15 -2.49 -7.02
C ASP A 69 19.22 -1.30 -6.76
N LEU A 70 19.31 -0.25 -7.57
CA LEU A 70 18.44 0.92 -7.48
C LEU A 70 16.97 0.55 -7.76
N GLU A 71 16.72 -0.26 -8.78
CA GLU A 71 15.38 -0.77 -9.09
C GLU A 71 14.83 -1.61 -7.94
N LEU A 72 15.64 -2.50 -7.37
CA LEU A 72 15.25 -3.34 -6.24
C LEU A 72 14.83 -2.50 -5.03
N ARG A 73 15.59 -1.46 -4.68
CA ARG A 73 15.22 -0.55 -3.58
C ARG A 73 13.88 0.13 -3.79
N VAL A 74 13.58 0.53 -5.03
CA VAL A 74 12.27 1.13 -5.36
C VAL A 74 11.16 0.08 -5.22
N LEU A 75 11.37 -1.14 -5.70
CA LEU A 75 10.41 -2.24 -5.56
C LEU A 75 10.14 -2.61 -4.08
N GLU A 76 11.17 -2.62 -3.24
CA GLU A 76 11.02 -2.81 -1.79
C GLU A 76 10.15 -1.71 -1.17
N GLU A 77 10.34 -0.46 -1.58
CA GLU A 77 9.52 0.65 -1.12
C GLU A 77 8.06 0.53 -1.61
N GLN A 78 7.84 0.13 -2.87
CA GLN A 78 6.50 -0.18 -3.38
C GLN A 78 5.82 -1.26 -2.53
N GLN A 79 6.53 -2.35 -2.23
CA GLN A 79 6.01 -3.44 -1.40
C GLN A 79 5.66 -2.95 0.01
N ARG A 80 6.52 -2.14 0.62
CA ARG A 80 6.31 -1.57 1.95
C ARG A 80 5.04 -0.72 2.00
N LEU A 81 4.84 0.17 1.02
CA LEU A 81 3.66 1.04 0.93
C LEU A 81 2.38 0.22 0.75
N LEU A 82 2.40 -0.76 -0.15
CA LEU A 82 1.25 -1.65 -0.38
C LEU A 82 0.91 -2.48 0.85
N ALA A 83 1.91 -2.99 1.58
CA ALA A 83 1.68 -3.74 2.81
C ALA A 83 1.00 -2.90 3.90
N ILE A 84 1.37 -1.61 4.03
CA ILE A 84 0.74 -0.68 4.97
C ILE A 84 -0.73 -0.45 4.60
N GLU A 85 -1.03 -0.20 3.32
CA GLU A 85 -2.40 0.04 2.88
C GLU A 85 -3.26 -1.24 3.02
N LEU A 86 -2.72 -2.38 2.63
CA LEU A 86 -3.39 -3.67 2.76
C LEU A 86 -3.72 -3.96 4.23
N ARG A 87 -2.79 -3.68 5.15
CA ARG A 87 -3.02 -3.84 6.59
C ARG A 87 -4.17 -2.95 7.06
N THR A 88 -4.19 -1.68 6.68
CA THR A 88 -5.25 -0.74 7.07
C THR A 88 -6.61 -1.17 6.52
N THR A 89 -6.65 -1.60 5.27
CA THR A 89 -7.87 -2.11 4.63
C THR A 89 -8.36 -3.38 5.32
N THR A 90 -7.47 -4.31 5.64
CA THR A 90 -7.81 -5.55 6.36
C THR A 90 -8.34 -5.26 7.76
N GLN A 91 -7.74 -4.30 8.47
CA GLN A 91 -8.25 -3.87 9.78
C GLN A 91 -9.65 -3.29 9.67
N ARG A 92 -9.94 -2.48 8.64
CA ARG A 92 -11.29 -1.96 8.39
C ARG A 92 -12.28 -3.09 8.13
N VAL A 93 -11.94 -4.07 7.28
CA VAL A 93 -12.80 -5.24 7.02
C VAL A 93 -13.12 -5.97 8.33
N ASN A 94 -12.10 -6.25 9.15
CA ASN A 94 -12.29 -6.88 10.46
C ASN A 94 -13.17 -6.06 11.40
N LEU A 95 -12.96 -4.75 11.46
CA LEU A 95 -13.79 -3.84 12.26
C LEU A 95 -15.26 -3.90 11.83
N PHE A 96 -15.52 -3.90 10.51
CA PHE A 96 -16.87 -4.03 9.98
C PHE A 96 -17.49 -5.38 10.31
N GLU A 97 -16.80 -6.46 9.98
CA GLU A 97 -17.32 -7.82 10.15
C GLU A 97 -17.56 -8.19 11.61
N LYS A 98 -16.65 -7.81 12.50
CA LYS A 98 -16.64 -8.29 13.89
C LYS A 98 -17.31 -7.33 14.86
N VAL A 99 -17.40 -6.04 14.54
CA VAL A 99 -17.93 -5.03 15.48
C VAL A 99 -19.10 -4.28 14.88
N MET A 100 -18.88 -3.50 13.82
CA MET A 100 -19.88 -2.53 13.37
C MET A 100 -21.14 -3.19 12.82
N ILE A 101 -21.02 -4.24 12.01
CA ILE A 101 -22.17 -4.95 11.47
C ILE A 101 -22.98 -5.64 12.59
N PRO A 102 -22.37 -6.42 13.50
CA PRO A 102 -23.08 -6.99 14.64
C PRO A 102 -23.80 -5.95 15.52
N GLU A 103 -23.12 -4.86 15.87
CA GLU A 103 -23.69 -3.80 16.70
C GLU A 103 -24.88 -3.12 16.00
N THR A 104 -24.71 -2.78 14.73
CA THR A 104 -25.78 -2.17 13.93
C THR A 104 -27.00 -3.08 13.84
N ARG A 105 -26.81 -4.39 13.62
CA ARG A 105 -27.91 -5.38 13.64
C ARG A 105 -28.59 -5.44 15.02
N GLY A 106 -27.83 -5.39 16.09
CA GLY A 106 -28.34 -5.33 17.46
C GLY A 106 -29.21 -4.08 17.70
N ASN A 107 -28.75 -2.92 17.23
CA ASN A 107 -29.48 -1.65 17.34
C ASN A 107 -30.78 -1.69 16.54
N ILE A 108 -30.75 -2.19 15.30
CA ILE A 108 -31.96 -2.38 14.48
C ILE A 108 -32.97 -3.28 15.21
N LYS A 109 -32.51 -4.39 15.81
CA LYS A 109 -33.38 -5.30 16.56
C LYS A 109 -34.03 -4.61 17.76
N LYS A 110 -33.26 -3.85 18.55
CA LYS A 110 -33.78 -3.10 19.71
C LYS A 110 -34.86 -2.10 19.29
N ILE A 111 -34.60 -1.32 18.24
CA ILE A 111 -35.56 -0.35 17.69
C ILE A 111 -36.83 -1.07 17.23
N SER A 112 -36.69 -2.19 16.53
CA SER A 112 -37.82 -2.97 16.02
C SER A 112 -38.71 -3.52 17.14
N ILE A 113 -38.11 -4.05 18.21
CA ILE A 113 -38.86 -4.53 19.39
C ILE A 113 -39.63 -3.37 20.04
N TYR A 114 -38.97 -2.24 20.28
CA TYR A 114 -39.60 -1.08 20.89
C TYR A 114 -40.79 -0.56 20.07
N LEU A 115 -40.65 -0.49 18.74
CA LEU A 115 -41.76 -0.10 17.86
C LEU A 115 -42.92 -1.11 17.90
N GLY A 116 -42.61 -2.42 17.94
CA GLY A 116 -43.62 -3.47 18.07
C GLY A 116 -44.39 -3.38 19.40
N ASP A 117 -43.70 -3.10 20.50
CA ASP A 117 -44.32 -2.90 21.81
C ASP A 117 -45.24 -1.66 21.82
N GLN A 118 -44.80 -0.56 21.19
CA GLN A 118 -45.62 0.65 21.05
C GLN A 118 -46.89 0.40 20.23
N GLN A 119 -46.80 -0.35 19.13
CA GLN A 119 -47.96 -0.74 18.33
C GLN A 119 -48.94 -1.62 19.13
N THR A 120 -48.43 -2.61 19.85
CA THR A 120 -49.25 -3.49 20.69
C THR A 120 -49.96 -2.71 21.79
N ALA A 121 -49.24 -1.82 22.48
CA ALA A 121 -49.81 -0.95 23.51
C ALA A 121 -50.90 -0.02 22.96
N ALA A 122 -50.72 0.51 21.74
CA ALA A 122 -51.72 1.33 21.08
C ALA A 122 -53.01 0.55 20.78
N VAL A 123 -52.92 -0.69 20.28
CA VAL A 123 -54.09 -1.56 20.03
C VAL A 123 -54.84 -1.88 21.32
N VAL A 124 -54.12 -2.20 22.40
CA VAL A 124 -54.74 -2.47 23.72
C VAL A 124 -55.50 -1.25 24.23
N ARG A 125 -54.89 -0.06 24.17
CA ARG A 125 -55.56 1.20 24.55
C ARG A 125 -56.82 1.43 23.71
N GLY A 126 -56.76 1.20 22.39
CA GLY A 126 -57.92 1.29 21.51
C GLY A 126 -59.05 0.33 21.88
N LYS A 127 -58.73 -0.93 22.22
CA LYS A 127 -59.72 -1.92 22.69
C LYS A 127 -60.39 -1.51 24.00
N ILE A 128 -59.63 -0.96 24.95
CA ILE A 128 -60.16 -0.49 26.24
C ILE A 128 -61.13 0.68 26.00
N ALA A 129 -60.72 1.68 25.21
CA ALA A 129 -61.56 2.83 24.90
C ALA A 129 -62.89 2.41 24.24
N LYS A 130 -62.85 1.48 23.28
CA LYS A 130 -64.05 0.94 22.62
C LYS A 130 -64.99 0.25 23.61
N ARG A 131 -64.48 -0.64 24.46
CA ARG A 131 -65.28 -1.32 25.50
C ARG A 131 -65.90 -0.35 26.50
N GLY A 132 -65.20 0.74 26.82
CA GLY A 132 -65.72 1.81 27.67
C GLY A 132 -66.93 2.49 27.05
N LEU A 133 -66.86 2.83 25.76
CA LEU A 133 -67.97 3.44 25.03
C LEU A 133 -69.19 2.50 24.94
N GLU A 134 -68.97 1.22 24.63
CA GLU A 134 -70.02 0.21 24.57
C GLU A 134 -70.76 0.03 25.91
N ARG A 135 -70.08 0.20 27.05
CA ARG A 135 -70.68 0.14 28.39
C ARG A 135 -71.52 1.35 28.76
N VAL A 136 -71.25 2.51 28.19
CA VAL A 136 -71.98 3.76 28.46
C VAL A 136 -73.19 3.91 27.54
N ALA A 137 -73.15 3.27 26.36
CA ALA A 137 -74.21 3.32 25.36
C ALA A 137 -75.33 2.27 25.54
N GLY A 138 -75.15 1.30 26.45
CA GLY A 138 -76.19 0.33 26.84
C GLY A 138 -76.78 0.66 28.20
#